data_AF-A0A7C0TYL9-F1
#
_entry.id   AF-A0A7C0TYL9-F1
#
_cell.length_a   1.000
_cell.length_b   1.000
_cell.length_c   1.000
_cell.angle_alpha   90.00
_cell.angle_beta   90.00
_cell.angle_gamma   90.00
#
_symmetry.space_group_name_H-M   'P 1'
#
loop_
_entity.id
_entity.type
_entity.pdbx_description
1 polymer ?
#
loop_
_entity_poly.entity_id
_entity_poly.type
_entity_poly.pdbx_seq_one_letter_code
_entity_poly.pdbx_strand_id
1 'polypeptide(L)'
;MFGDPKKKALEKFRKEIRTGVYAYLVLSFLKKEKTHGYALRKTLEELSNGEFVPSESTLYGILRTLEKYKLIRGEWMEVGGRTRKYY
;
A
#
# COMPACT_ATOMS: atom_id res chain seq x y z
N MET A 1 -16.40 2.07 29.87
CA MET A 1 -16.94 2.28 28.51
C MET A 1 -16.31 1.27 27.54
N PHE A 2 -16.92 0.10 27.37
CA PHE A 2 -16.55 -0.81 26.28
C PHE A 2 -17.51 -0.53 25.12
N GLY A 3 -17.00 -0.04 24.00
CA GLY A 3 -17.81 0.24 22.82
C GLY A 3 -18.47 -1.02 22.25
N ASP A 4 -19.57 -0.84 21.53
CA ASP A 4 -20.34 -1.92 20.88
C ASP A 4 -19.41 -2.92 20.13
N PRO A 5 -19.36 -4.19 20.56
CA PRO A 5 -18.55 -5.23 19.92
C PRO A 5 -18.80 -5.34 18.41
N LYS A 6 -20.05 -5.13 17.95
CA LYS A 6 -20.42 -5.19 16.53
C LYS A 6 -19.77 -4.05 15.74
N LYS A 7 -19.77 -2.84 16.29
CA LYS A 7 -19.09 -1.68 15.69
C LYS A 7 -17.59 -1.94 15.54
N LYS A 8 -16.94 -2.45 16.59
CA LYS A 8 -15.50 -2.78 16.57
C LYS A 8 -15.18 -3.84 15.52
N ALA A 9 -16.00 -4.88 15.40
CA ALA A 9 -15.85 -5.92 14.38
C ALA A 9 -16.00 -5.35 12.96
N LEU A 10 -17.00 -4.49 12.73
CA LEU A 10 -17.21 -3.83 11.45
C LEU A 10 -16.04 -2.93 11.05
N GLU A 11 -15.48 -2.16 11.98
CA GLU A 11 -14.31 -1.32 11.73
C GLU A 11 -13.07 -2.15 11.37
N LYS A 12 -12.85 -3.27 12.07
CA LYS A 12 -11.77 -4.21 11.75
C LYS A 12 -11.94 -4.79 10.35
N PHE A 13 -13.13 -5.29 10.03
CA PHE A 13 -13.41 -5.89 8.71
C PHE A 13 -13.24 -4.88 7.57
N ARG A 14 -13.70 -3.63 7.76
CA ARG A 14 -13.46 -2.54 6.79
C ARG A 14 -11.98 -2.26 6.58
N LYS A 15 -11.14 -2.33 7.62
CA LYS A 15 -9.68 -2.15 7.48
C LYS A 15 -9.03 -3.30 6.70
N GLU A 16 -9.46 -4.53 6.95
CA GLU A 16 -8.96 -5.71 6.25
C GLU A 16 -9.29 -5.66 4.76
N ILE A 17 -10.54 -5.35 4.40
CA ILE A 17 -10.95 -5.15 3.01
C ILE A 17 -10.09 -4.07 2.34
N ARG A 18 -9.94 -2.91 2.98
CA ARG A 18 -9.12 -1.81 2.44
C ARG A 18 -7.70 -2.26 2.17
N THR A 19 -7.10 -2.98 3.11
CA THR A 19 -5.72 -3.51 2.96
C THR A 19 -5.61 -4.46 1.79
N GLY A 20 -6.58 -5.36 1.61
CA GLY A 20 -6.64 -6.27 0.45
C GLY A 20 -6.75 -5.53 -0.88
N VAL A 21 -7.63 -4.53 -0.96
CA VAL A 21 -7.80 -3.71 -2.17
C VAL A 21 -6.52 -2.91 -2.48
N TYR A 22 -5.88 -2.30 -1.47
CA TYR A 22 -4.60 -1.62 -1.65
C TYR A 22 -3.53 -2.55 -2.22
N ALA A 23 -3.41 -3.79 -1.69
CA ALA A 23 -2.45 -4.77 -2.19
C ALA A 23 -2.71 -5.13 -3.66
N TYR A 24 -3.97 -5.32 -4.04
CA TYR A 24 -4.36 -5.58 -5.43
C TYR A 24 -3.99 -4.42 -6.37
N LEU A 25 -4.28 -3.17 -5.95
CA LEU A 25 -3.95 -1.99 -6.74
C LEU A 25 -2.44 -1.81 -6.89
N VAL A 26 -1.66 -2.00 -5.81
CA VAL A 26 -0.20 -1.96 -5.85
C VAL A 26 0.35 -2.95 -6.87
N LEU A 27 -0.09 -4.22 -6.84
CA LEU A 27 0.32 -5.22 -7.84
C LEU A 27 -0.07 -4.80 -9.26
N SER A 28 -1.27 -4.24 -9.42
CA SER A 28 -1.78 -3.78 -10.73
C SER A 28 -0.95 -2.63 -11.31
N PHE A 29 -0.45 -1.72 -10.47
CA PHE A 29 0.43 -0.63 -10.92
C PHE A 29 1.85 -1.12 -11.21
N LEU A 30 2.42 -1.95 -10.34
CA LEU A 30 3.76 -2.51 -10.54
C LEU A 30 3.84 -3.44 -11.76
N LYS A 31 2.72 -4.03 -12.17
CA LYS A 31 2.63 -4.76 -13.44
C LYS A 31 2.82 -3.86 -14.68
N LYS A 32 2.47 -2.57 -14.57
CA LYS A 32 2.57 -1.60 -15.69
C LYS A 32 3.92 -0.92 -15.72
N GLU A 33 4.42 -0.50 -14.57
CA GLU A 33 5.66 0.26 -14.46
C GLU A 33 6.35 0.04 -13.12
N LYS A 34 7.68 -0.10 -13.16
CA LYS A 34 8.53 -0.16 -11.97
C LYS A 34 8.51 1.18 -11.26
N THR A 35 8.26 1.22 -9.94
CA THR A 35 8.17 2.49 -9.21
C THR A 35 8.49 2.34 -7.72
N HIS A 36 8.52 3.44 -6.96
CA HIS A 36 8.84 3.43 -5.54
C HIS A 36 7.61 3.76 -4.65
N GLY A 37 7.71 3.43 -3.36
CA GLY A 37 6.60 3.53 -2.41
C GLY A 37 5.87 4.89 -2.40
N TYR A 38 6.60 6.01 -2.43
CA TYR A 38 5.97 7.34 -2.48
C TYR A 38 5.12 7.58 -3.75
N ALA A 39 5.58 7.11 -4.91
CA ALA A 39 4.86 7.27 -6.17
C ALA A 39 3.59 6.38 -6.21
N LEU A 40 3.67 5.16 -5.65
CA LEU A 40 2.49 4.32 -5.46
C LEU A 40 1.44 4.99 -4.57
N ARG A 41 1.86 5.58 -3.45
CA ARG A 41 0.97 6.33 -2.55
C ARG A 41 0.29 7.47 -3.29
N LYS A 42 1.07 8.28 -4.02
CA LYS A 42 0.57 9.43 -4.77
C LYS A 42 -0.42 9.00 -5.86
N THR A 43 -0.13 7.91 -6.56
CA THR A 43 -1.04 7.33 -7.56
C THR A 43 -2.38 6.92 -6.93
N LEU A 44 -2.36 6.28 -5.75
CA LEU A 44 -3.57 5.91 -5.02
C LEU A 44 -4.38 7.14 -4.55
N GLU A 45 -3.68 8.19 -4.12
CA GLU A 45 -4.28 9.48 -3.75
C GLU A 45 -4.97 10.17 -4.91
N GLU A 46 -4.30 10.28 -6.05
CA GLU A 46 -4.85 10.89 -7.27
C GLU A 46 -6.07 10.12 -7.79
N LEU A 47 -6.01 8.79 -7.84
CA LEU A 47 -7.12 7.96 -8.32
C LEU A 47 -8.35 7.99 -7.41
N SER A 48 -8.18 8.34 -6.14
CA SER A 48 -9.25 8.35 -5.16
C SER A 48 -9.68 9.74 -4.73
N ASN A 49 -9.12 10.80 -5.32
CA ASN A 49 -9.29 12.17 -4.86
C ASN A 49 -9.01 12.33 -3.35
N GLY A 50 -8.03 11.58 -2.83
CA GLY A 50 -7.67 11.60 -1.40
C GLY A 50 -8.55 10.76 -0.48
N GLU A 51 -9.67 10.20 -0.94
CA GLU A 51 -10.61 9.45 -0.10
C GLU A 51 -10.11 8.03 0.24
N PHE A 52 -9.20 7.48 -0.58
CA PHE A 52 -8.77 6.08 -0.48
C PHE A 52 -7.24 5.97 -0.54
N VAL A 53 -6.59 6.47 0.51
CA VAL A 53 -5.13 6.51 0.60
C VAL A 53 -4.66 5.71 1.81
N PRO A 54 -3.79 4.69 1.63
CA PRO A 54 -3.20 3.99 2.77
C PRO A 54 -2.29 4.94 3.55
N SER A 55 -2.12 4.74 4.87
CA SER A 55 -1.01 5.37 5.60
C SER A 55 0.34 4.84 5.08
N GLU A 56 1.45 5.55 5.34
CA GLU A 56 2.77 5.08 4.90
C GLU A 56 3.09 3.72 5.53
N SER A 57 2.82 3.57 6.82
CA SER A 57 2.95 2.30 7.53
C SER A 57 2.16 1.16 6.88
N THR A 58 0.93 1.44 6.42
CA THR A 58 0.09 0.43 5.75
C THR A 58 0.68 0.06 4.40
N LEU A 59 1.09 1.05 3.59
CA LEU A 59 1.64 0.80 2.26
C LEU A 59 2.96 0.02 2.33
N TYR A 60 3.88 0.41 3.21
CA TYR A 60 5.14 -0.32 3.38
C TYR A 60 4.92 -1.71 4.01
N GLY A 61 3.91 -1.88 4.87
CA GLY A 61 3.49 -3.20 5.35
C GLY A 61 2.99 -4.11 4.23
N ILE A 62 2.21 -3.56 3.29
CA ILE A 62 1.75 -4.26 2.08
C ILE A 62 2.94 -4.63 1.21
N LEU A 63 3.82 -3.70 0.86
CA LEU A 63 5.00 -3.96 0.02
C LEU A 63 5.88 -5.05 0.62
N ARG A 64 6.16 -4.99 1.93
CA ARG A 64 6.91 -6.03 2.65
C ARG A 64 6.22 -7.40 2.58
N THR A 65 4.90 -7.42 2.70
CA THR A 65 4.10 -8.66 2.61
C THR A 65 4.17 -9.24 1.20
N LEU A 66 4.03 -8.41 0.17
CA LEU A 66 4.12 -8.82 -1.23
C LEU A 66 5.53 -9.36 -1.58
N GLU A 67 6.60 -8.69 -1.12
CA GLU A 67 7.98 -9.18 -1.26
C GLU A 67 8.20 -10.51 -0.54
N LYS A 68 7.68 -10.65 0.69
CA LYS A 68 7.76 -11.91 1.45
C LYS A 68 7.16 -13.08 0.67
N TYR A 69 6.04 -12.84 -0.03
CA TYR A 69 5.39 -13.83 -0.89
C TYR A 69 6.00 -13.91 -2.30
N LYS A 70 7.10 -13.19 -2.58
CA LYS A 70 7.80 -13.14 -3.87
C LYS A 70 6.92 -12.69 -5.04
N LEU A 71 5.87 -11.91 -4.75
CA LEU A 71 4.98 -11.35 -5.77
C LEU A 71 5.55 -10.08 -6.41
N ILE A 72 6.46 -9.40 -5.72
CA ILE A 72 7.21 -8.25 -6.20
C ILE A 72 8.67 -8.38 -5.75
N ARG A 73 9.59 -7.64 -6.36
CA ARG A 73 11.01 -7.60 -5.98
C ARG A 73 11.45 -6.16 -5.83
N GLY A 74 11.93 -5.81 -4.64
CA GLY A 74 12.49 -4.49 -4.42
C GLY A 74 13.99 -4.39 -4.71
N GLU A 75 14.40 -3.29 -5.31
CA GLU A 75 15.78 -2.96 -5.64
C GLU A 75 16.09 -1.52 -5.20
N TRP A 76 17.20 -1.35 -4.50
CA TRP A 76 17.68 -0.02 -4.12
C TRP A 76 18.35 0.63 -5.31
N MET A 77 17.92 1.84 -5.64
CA MET A 77 18.43 2.63 -6.76
C MET A 77 18.74 4.05 -6.28
N GLU A 78 19.84 4.61 -6.77
CA GLU A 78 20.17 6.01 -6.56
C GLU A 78 19.58 6.84 -7.70
N VAL A 79 18.68 7.76 -7.37
CA VAL A 79 18.04 8.65 -8.34
C VAL A 79 18.13 10.07 -7.81
N GLY A 80 18.86 10.94 -8.51
CA GLY A 80 19.08 12.34 -8.12
C GLY A 80 19.74 12.48 -6.75
N GLY A 81 20.75 11.65 -6.45
CA GLY A 81 21.49 11.66 -5.19
C GLY A 81 20.71 11.13 -3.97
N ARG A 82 19.54 10.52 -4.19
CA ARG A 82 18.74 9.88 -3.13
C ARG A 82 18.53 8.41 -3.43
N THR A 83 18.87 7.56 -2.46
CA THR A 83 18.61 6.13 -2.53
C THR A 83 17.14 5.86 -2.25
N ARG A 84 16.44 5.23 -3.19
CA ARG A 84 15.05 4.81 -3.06
C ARG A 84 14.91 3.34 -3.42
N LYS A 85 14.03 2.64 -2.73
CA LYS A 85 13.67 1.26 -3.09
C LYS A 85 12.56 1.30 -4.13
N TYR A 86 12.87 0.83 -5.33
CA TYR A 86 11.92 0.61 -6.41
C TYR A 86 11.45 -0.84 -6.40
N TYR A 87 10.24 -1.10 -6.85
CA TYR A 87 9.59 -2.40 -6.91
C TYR A 87 9.05 -2.65 -8.31
#